data_AF-A0A383F7Y6-F1
#
_entry.id   AF-A0A383F7Y6-F1
#
_cell.length_a   1.000
_cell.length_b   1.000
_cell.length_c   1.000
_cell.angle_alpha   90.00
_cell.angle_beta   90.00
_cell.angle_gamma   90.00
#
_symmetry.space_group_name_H-M   'P 1'
#
loop_
_entity.id
_entity.type
_entity.pdbx_description
1 polymer ?
#
loop_
_entity_poly.entity_id
_entity_poly.type
_entity_poly.pdbx_seq_one_letter_code
_entity_poly.pdbx_strand_id
1 'polypeptide(L)'
;SGVTHWNIGQTGTSINDIDFVSALLDSLSSDYNIAQDRIYSTGMSNGGYMTYRLACELSDKIAAIAPVAGSYISYMLNSCNPIHPTPVLNIHGVADTMSIYYGEPGVESIPSIISYWVNHNQCDTQSIFTQVANINLTDSSTAEHYVWKNGIDGVEVEHFKIIDGGHTWPGSNFPNSNGITNYDINASVEIWNFFSRYDINGLINSSTGIVENTIDGRRILKVIDLLG
;
A
#
# COMPACT_ATOMS: atom_id res chain seq x y z
N SER A 1 -19.77 16.04 17.99
CA SER A 1 -20.29 15.57 16.70
C SER A 1 -19.18 15.65 15.68
N GLY A 2 -19.10 14.71 14.75
CA GLY A 2 -18.09 14.65 13.70
C GLY A 2 -18.17 13.30 13.00
N VAL A 3 -17.86 13.25 11.72
CA VAL A 3 -17.70 11.99 10.97
C VAL A 3 -16.21 11.67 10.98
N THR A 4 -15.82 10.50 11.47
CA THR A 4 -14.42 10.06 11.48
C THR A 4 -13.94 9.79 10.05
N HIS A 5 -12.94 10.53 9.60
CA HIS A 5 -12.29 10.37 8.29
C HIS A 5 -10.88 11.00 8.34
N TRP A 6 -10.01 10.59 7.43
CA TRP A 6 -8.81 11.36 7.08
C TRP A 6 -9.20 12.49 6.13
N ASN A 7 -8.70 13.69 6.40
CA ASN A 7 -8.67 14.77 5.44
C ASN A 7 -7.68 14.41 4.33
N ILE A 8 -8.21 13.90 3.23
CA ILE A 8 -7.46 13.52 2.04
C ILE A 8 -7.46 14.64 0.99
N GLY A 9 -7.63 15.90 1.39
CA GLY A 9 -7.70 17.05 0.48
C GLY A 9 -9.10 17.32 -0.07
N GLN A 10 -10.15 16.68 0.44
CA GLN A 10 -11.52 17.04 0.06
C GLN A 10 -11.94 18.34 0.75
N THR A 11 -12.77 19.13 0.08
CA THR A 11 -13.38 20.32 0.69
C THR A 11 -14.37 19.91 1.78
N GLY A 12 -14.43 20.65 2.88
CA GLY A 12 -15.40 20.40 3.97
C GLY A 12 -14.80 20.06 5.33
N THR A 13 -13.48 19.95 5.44
CA THR A 13 -12.76 19.84 6.72
C THR A 13 -11.54 20.75 6.74
N SER A 14 -11.23 21.34 7.90
CA SER A 14 -10.04 22.16 8.15
C SER A 14 -8.97 21.43 8.97
N ILE A 15 -9.18 20.14 9.24
CA ILE A 15 -8.24 19.33 10.03
C ILE A 15 -6.98 19.07 9.21
N ASN A 16 -5.81 19.32 9.78
CA ASN A 16 -4.55 19.01 9.13
C ASN A 16 -4.01 17.65 9.61
N ASP A 17 -4.44 16.59 8.95
CA ASP A 17 -3.97 15.23 9.28
C ASP A 17 -2.49 15.01 8.92
N ILE A 18 -1.91 15.82 8.03
CA ILE A 18 -0.49 15.75 7.69
C ILE A 18 0.37 16.24 8.85
N ASP A 19 0.04 17.41 9.41
CA ASP A 19 0.74 17.93 10.60
C ASP A 19 0.56 16.99 11.80
N PHE A 20 -0.64 16.43 11.97
CA PHE A 20 -0.91 15.47 13.03
C PHE A 20 -0.04 14.21 12.89
N VAL A 21 -0.01 13.58 11.72
CA VAL A 21 0.81 12.38 11.47
C VAL A 21 2.30 12.70 11.63
N SER A 22 2.76 13.85 11.13
CA SER A 22 4.16 14.27 11.28
C SER A 22 4.56 14.42 12.75
N ALA A 23 3.74 15.09 13.56
CA ALA A 23 3.97 15.25 14.99
C ALA A 23 3.86 13.92 15.76
N LEU A 24 2.95 13.02 15.35
CA LEU A 24 2.82 11.69 15.92
C LEU A 24 4.08 10.86 15.67
N LEU A 25 4.61 10.87 14.44
CA LEU A 25 5.86 10.20 14.11
C LEU A 25 7.00 10.74 14.98
N ASP A 26 7.14 12.06 15.11
CA ASP A 26 8.19 12.66 15.94
C ASP A 26 8.08 12.26 17.41
N SER A 27 6.86 12.20 17.95
CA SER A 27 6.61 11.73 19.32
C SER A 27 6.98 10.26 19.50
N LEU A 28 6.52 9.38 18.61
CA LEU A 28 6.82 7.95 18.68
C LEU A 28 8.31 7.66 18.52
N SER A 29 9.00 8.40 17.64
CA SER A 29 10.45 8.31 17.44
C SER A 29 11.25 8.78 18.66
N SER A 30 10.70 9.70 19.45
CA SER A 30 11.29 10.11 20.73
C SER A 30 11.10 9.05 21.83
N ASP A 31 9.99 8.33 21.80
CA ASP A 31 9.60 7.40 22.87
C ASP A 31 10.09 5.96 22.64
N TYR A 32 10.31 5.58 21.37
CA TYR A 32 10.66 4.21 20.97
C TYR A 32 11.86 4.19 20.01
N ASN A 33 12.58 3.06 19.97
CA ASN A 33 13.68 2.86 19.04
C ASN A 33 13.16 2.53 17.62
N ILE A 34 12.63 3.54 16.94
CA ILE A 34 12.13 3.45 15.56
C ILE A 34 13.28 3.77 14.60
N ALA A 35 13.51 2.87 13.63
CA ALA A 35 14.39 3.13 12.51
C ALA A 35 13.77 4.24 11.63
N GLN A 36 14.30 5.47 11.73
CA GLN A 36 13.74 6.66 11.09
C GLN A 36 13.80 6.60 9.56
N ASP A 37 14.74 5.84 9.03
CA ASP A 37 14.90 5.55 7.61
C ASP A 37 13.91 4.48 7.11
N ARG A 38 13.16 3.82 8.00
CA ARG A 38 12.28 2.69 7.67
C ARG A 38 10.85 2.90 8.19
N ILE A 39 10.31 4.08 7.94
CA ILE A 39 8.92 4.41 8.22
C ILE A 39 8.10 4.24 6.93
N TYR A 40 7.00 3.50 7.00
CA TYR A 40 6.18 3.18 5.84
C TYR A 40 4.72 3.58 6.07
N SER A 41 3.93 3.70 5.00
CA SER A 41 2.50 4.02 5.10
C SER A 41 1.64 3.04 4.29
N THR A 42 0.58 2.55 4.91
CA THR A 42 -0.44 1.71 4.27
C THR A 42 -1.80 1.96 4.91
N GLY A 43 -2.86 1.76 4.13
CA GLY A 43 -4.23 1.91 4.58
C GLY A 43 -5.22 1.55 3.49
N MET A 44 -6.45 1.26 3.89
CA MET A 44 -7.54 0.91 2.97
C MET A 44 -8.44 2.11 2.68
N SER A 45 -9.02 2.21 1.48
CA SER A 45 -10.06 3.19 1.17
C SER A 45 -9.55 4.61 1.42
N ASN A 46 -10.26 5.44 2.18
CA ASN A 46 -9.80 6.76 2.65
C ASN A 46 -8.38 6.73 3.28
N GLY A 47 -7.98 5.63 3.94
CA GLY A 47 -6.61 5.43 4.41
C GLY A 47 -5.58 5.17 3.29
N GLY A 48 -6.00 4.58 2.17
CA GLY A 48 -5.19 4.45 0.95
C GLY A 48 -4.98 5.78 0.23
N TYR A 49 -6.01 6.64 0.18
CA TYR A 49 -5.86 8.03 -0.27
C TYR A 49 -4.89 8.80 0.63
N MET A 50 -5.01 8.65 1.96
CA MET A 50 -4.08 9.26 2.91
C MET A 50 -2.66 8.71 2.78
N THR A 51 -2.50 7.41 2.51
CA THR A 51 -1.20 6.76 2.25
C THR A 51 -0.49 7.44 1.08
N TYR A 52 -1.21 7.64 -0.03
CA TYR A 52 -0.70 8.37 -1.19
C TYR A 52 -0.35 9.82 -0.86
N ARG A 53 -1.19 10.50 -0.09
CA ARG A 53 -0.97 11.89 0.34
C ARG A 53 0.29 12.02 1.21
N LEU A 54 0.49 11.11 2.15
CA LEU A 54 1.67 11.06 3.03
C LEU A 54 2.96 10.88 2.24
N ALA A 55 2.96 10.07 1.17
CA ALA A 55 4.13 9.95 0.30
C ALA A 55 4.50 11.26 -0.40
N CYS A 56 3.52 12.09 -0.74
CA CYS A 56 3.77 13.38 -1.39
C CYS A 56 4.19 14.46 -0.39
N GLU A 57 3.49 14.55 0.75
CA GLU A 57 3.62 15.69 1.68
C GLU A 57 4.58 15.42 2.86
N LEU A 58 4.88 14.16 3.17
CA LEU A 58 5.88 13.75 4.18
C LEU A 58 6.95 12.82 3.58
N SER A 59 7.36 13.11 2.33
CA SER A 59 8.42 12.34 1.64
C SER A 59 9.78 12.39 2.35
N ASP A 60 10.02 13.31 3.27
CA ASP A 60 11.22 13.32 4.11
C ASP A 60 11.19 12.26 5.23
N LYS A 61 10.02 11.66 5.49
CA LYS A 61 9.81 10.66 6.56
C LYS A 61 9.34 9.31 6.03
N ILE A 62 8.60 9.26 4.93
CA ILE A 62 7.98 8.02 4.43
C ILE A 62 8.87 7.35 3.39
N ALA A 63 9.48 6.21 3.76
CA ALA A 63 10.37 5.44 2.93
C ALA A 63 9.67 4.70 1.78
N ALA A 64 8.48 4.13 2.02
CA ALA A 64 7.72 3.39 1.02
C ALA A 64 6.22 3.39 1.37
N ILE A 65 5.38 3.16 0.36
CA ILE A 65 3.92 3.11 0.53
C ILE A 65 3.26 1.89 -0.07
N ALA A 66 2.17 1.46 0.55
CA ALA A 66 1.35 0.38 0.03
C ALA A 66 -0.17 0.62 0.22
N PRO A 67 -0.80 1.46 -0.60
CA PRO A 67 -2.23 1.74 -0.50
C PRO A 67 -3.08 0.57 -0.99
N VAL A 68 -4.20 0.32 -0.30
CA VAL A 68 -5.17 -0.72 -0.64
C VAL A 68 -6.53 -0.08 -0.94
N ALA A 69 -7.16 -0.42 -2.06
CA ALA A 69 -8.49 0.08 -2.43
C ALA A 69 -8.64 1.61 -2.29
N GLY A 70 -7.57 2.36 -2.57
CA GLY A 70 -7.49 3.82 -2.49
C GLY A 70 -6.92 4.42 -3.77
N SER A 71 -7.15 5.72 -4.00
CA SER A 71 -6.71 6.42 -5.21
C SER A 71 -6.18 7.83 -4.89
N TYR A 72 -5.98 8.67 -5.91
CA TYR A 72 -5.69 10.10 -5.78
C TYR A 72 -6.90 10.94 -6.17
N ILE A 73 -7.05 12.08 -5.49
CA ILE A 73 -7.80 13.20 -6.07
C ILE A 73 -6.89 13.85 -7.13
N SER A 74 -7.38 14.02 -8.35
CA SER A 74 -6.56 14.40 -9.52
C SER A 74 -5.65 15.60 -9.30
N TYR A 75 -6.16 16.65 -8.63
CA TYR A 75 -5.35 17.85 -8.41
C TYR A 75 -4.17 17.61 -7.45
N MET A 76 -4.26 16.63 -6.54
CA MET A 76 -3.17 16.30 -5.61
C MET A 76 -2.03 15.57 -6.31
N LEU A 77 -2.35 14.69 -7.27
CA LEU A 77 -1.33 13.99 -8.06
C LEU A 77 -0.47 15.00 -8.85
N ASN A 78 -1.10 16.05 -9.39
CA ASN A 78 -0.40 17.12 -10.12
C ASN A 78 0.58 17.94 -9.26
N SER A 79 0.35 18.01 -7.95
CA SER A 79 1.24 18.69 -7.00
C SER A 79 2.16 17.73 -6.23
N CYS A 80 2.03 16.42 -6.45
CA CYS A 80 2.86 15.42 -5.79
C CYS A 80 4.27 15.48 -6.37
N ASN A 81 5.26 15.75 -5.51
CA ASN A 81 6.67 15.79 -5.90
C ASN A 81 7.55 15.32 -4.73
N PRO A 82 7.58 14.01 -4.43
CA PRO A 82 8.41 13.44 -3.37
C PRO A 82 9.90 13.76 -3.59
N ILE A 83 10.65 13.92 -2.50
CA ILE A 83 12.07 14.34 -2.56
C ILE A 83 13.06 13.20 -2.86
N HIS A 84 12.58 11.95 -2.89
CA HIS A 84 13.36 10.77 -3.22
C HIS A 84 12.53 9.79 -4.08
N PRO A 85 13.16 8.82 -4.76
CA PRO A 85 12.43 7.70 -5.37
C PRO A 85 11.71 6.90 -4.28
N THR A 86 10.41 6.65 -4.46
CA THR A 86 9.56 6.04 -3.43
C THR A 86 9.04 4.68 -3.92
N PRO A 87 9.44 3.55 -3.31
CA PRO A 87 8.83 2.25 -3.60
C PRO A 87 7.32 2.27 -3.33
N VAL A 88 6.54 1.75 -4.29
CA VAL A 88 5.07 1.72 -4.21
C VAL A 88 4.53 0.33 -4.51
N LEU A 89 3.69 -0.19 -3.61
CA LEU A 89 2.86 -1.38 -3.85
C LEU A 89 1.37 -1.01 -3.85
N ASN A 90 0.71 -1.01 -5.00
CA ASN A 90 -0.73 -0.79 -5.07
C ASN A 90 -1.50 -2.12 -5.08
N ILE A 91 -2.55 -2.25 -4.25
CA ILE A 91 -3.47 -3.40 -4.26
C ILE A 91 -4.89 -2.89 -4.51
N HIS A 92 -5.53 -3.31 -5.61
CA HIS A 92 -6.83 -2.75 -5.95
C HIS A 92 -7.74 -3.73 -6.69
N GLY A 93 -9.03 -3.73 -6.31
CA GLY A 93 -10.08 -4.51 -6.95
C GLY A 93 -10.58 -3.89 -8.25
N VAL A 94 -10.63 -4.66 -9.33
CA VAL A 94 -11.16 -4.18 -10.62
C VAL A 94 -12.68 -3.93 -10.55
N ALA A 95 -13.39 -4.69 -9.71
CA ALA A 95 -14.82 -4.56 -9.47
C ALA A 95 -15.15 -3.67 -8.25
N ASP A 96 -14.18 -2.90 -7.76
CA ASP A 96 -14.39 -1.91 -6.70
C ASP A 96 -15.34 -0.80 -7.17
N THR A 97 -16.50 -0.71 -6.52
CA THR A 97 -17.55 0.28 -6.84
C THR A 97 -17.51 1.51 -5.93
N MET A 98 -16.64 1.54 -4.93
CA MET A 98 -16.49 2.64 -3.98
C MET A 98 -15.26 3.51 -4.31
N SER A 99 -14.17 2.89 -4.74
CA SER A 99 -12.99 3.55 -5.31
C SER A 99 -12.72 2.96 -6.68
N ILE A 100 -13.31 3.54 -7.71
CA ILE A 100 -13.38 2.97 -9.05
C ILE A 100 -11.96 2.78 -9.63
N TYR A 101 -11.64 1.56 -10.04
CA TYR A 101 -10.31 1.19 -10.57
C TYR A 101 -9.87 2.06 -11.76
N TYR A 102 -10.81 2.33 -12.68
CA TYR A 102 -10.57 3.16 -13.86
C TYR A 102 -10.74 4.66 -13.62
N GLY A 103 -10.89 5.08 -12.36
CA GLY A 103 -11.11 6.46 -11.97
C GLY A 103 -12.51 6.98 -12.34
N GLU A 104 -12.75 8.23 -11.96
CA GLU A 104 -13.96 8.99 -12.25
C GLU A 104 -13.63 10.49 -12.29
N PRO A 105 -14.49 11.39 -12.79
CA PRO A 105 -14.16 12.81 -12.84
C PRO A 105 -13.69 13.38 -11.49
N GLY A 106 -12.42 13.78 -11.42
CA GLY A 106 -11.78 14.32 -10.22
C GLY A 106 -11.00 13.29 -9.38
N VAL A 107 -11.06 12.01 -9.73
CA VAL A 107 -10.32 10.91 -9.10
C VAL A 107 -9.53 10.14 -10.15
N GLU A 108 -8.25 9.94 -9.90
CA GLU A 108 -7.36 9.28 -10.85
C GLU A 108 -7.68 7.79 -11.01
N SER A 109 -7.37 7.26 -12.20
CA SER A 109 -7.38 5.82 -12.43
C SER A 109 -6.16 5.17 -11.82
N ILE A 110 -6.30 3.95 -11.30
CA ILE A 110 -5.17 3.17 -10.77
C ILE A 110 -4.04 3.00 -11.81
N PRO A 111 -4.33 2.70 -13.09
CA PRO A 111 -3.30 2.70 -14.13
C PRO A 111 -2.56 4.03 -14.30
N SER A 112 -3.25 5.18 -14.19
CA SER A 112 -2.64 6.52 -14.24
C SER A 112 -1.68 6.73 -13.06
N ILE A 113 -2.10 6.33 -11.87
CA ILE A 113 -1.30 6.44 -10.63
C ILE A 113 -0.05 5.56 -10.70
N ILE A 114 -0.19 4.31 -11.14
CA ILE A 114 0.96 3.42 -11.35
C ILE A 114 1.92 4.05 -12.36
N SER A 115 1.40 4.58 -13.47
CA SER A 115 2.23 5.23 -14.50
C SER A 115 2.97 6.45 -13.95
N TYR A 116 2.34 7.25 -13.08
CA TYR A 116 2.99 8.37 -12.40
C TYR A 116 4.18 7.89 -11.56
N TRP A 117 3.97 6.88 -10.71
CA TRP A 117 5.03 6.37 -9.82
C TRP A 117 6.16 5.67 -10.57
N VAL A 118 5.85 4.93 -11.64
CA VAL A 118 6.86 4.34 -12.55
C VAL A 118 7.74 5.44 -13.15
N ASN A 119 7.13 6.54 -13.61
CA ASN A 119 7.86 7.67 -14.19
C ASN A 119 8.68 8.44 -13.14
N HIS A 120 8.10 8.72 -11.97
CA HIS A 120 8.77 9.41 -10.86
C HIS A 120 10.03 8.65 -10.42
N ASN A 121 9.90 7.33 -10.25
CA ASN A 121 10.99 6.45 -9.83
C ASN A 121 11.97 6.10 -10.95
N GLN A 122 11.67 6.46 -12.20
CA GLN A 122 12.41 6.06 -13.40
C GLN A 122 12.59 4.54 -13.52
N CYS A 123 11.55 3.78 -13.16
CA CYS A 123 11.53 2.33 -13.37
C CYS A 123 11.48 1.98 -14.86
N ASP A 124 11.77 0.72 -15.18
CA ASP A 124 11.51 0.14 -16.50
C ASP A 124 10.06 0.40 -16.92
N THR A 125 9.82 0.69 -18.20
CA THR A 125 8.46 0.97 -18.70
C THR A 125 7.61 -0.29 -18.92
N GLN A 126 8.26 -1.45 -19.08
CA GLN A 126 7.59 -2.73 -19.21
C GLN A 126 7.58 -3.47 -17.87
N SER A 127 6.39 -3.83 -17.40
CA SER A 127 6.23 -4.67 -16.21
C SER A 127 6.61 -6.12 -16.48
N ILE A 128 7.15 -6.77 -15.47
CA ILE A 128 7.12 -8.23 -15.34
C ILE A 128 5.71 -8.61 -14.86
N PHE A 129 5.04 -9.49 -15.61
CA PHE A 129 3.71 -10.00 -15.27
C PHE A 129 3.82 -11.40 -14.67
N THR A 130 3.12 -11.63 -13.56
CA THR A 130 2.93 -12.93 -12.94
C THR A 130 1.44 -13.15 -12.67
N GLN A 131 0.90 -14.28 -13.15
CA GLN A 131 -0.41 -14.74 -12.72
C GLN A 131 -0.28 -15.29 -11.29
N VAL A 132 -1.01 -14.71 -10.32
CA VAL A 132 -1.06 -15.26 -8.97
C VAL A 132 -1.81 -16.59 -9.01
N ALA A 133 -1.30 -17.59 -8.29
CA ALA A 133 -1.95 -18.90 -8.19
C ALA A 133 -3.33 -18.75 -7.53
N ASN A 134 -4.39 -19.23 -8.20
CA ASN A 134 -5.72 -19.29 -7.60
C ASN A 134 -5.78 -20.45 -6.60
N ILE A 135 -5.60 -20.14 -5.32
CA ILE A 135 -5.62 -21.09 -4.21
C ILE A 135 -6.98 -21.16 -3.53
N ASN A 136 -7.84 -20.13 -3.69
CA ASN A 136 -9.21 -20.14 -3.21
C ASN A 136 -10.22 -20.23 -4.36
N LEU A 137 -10.60 -21.45 -4.72
CA LEU A 137 -11.53 -21.69 -5.83
C LEU A 137 -13.00 -21.31 -5.56
N THR A 138 -13.31 -20.76 -4.38
CA THR A 138 -14.70 -20.50 -3.94
C THR A 138 -15.04 -19.03 -3.80
N ASP A 139 -14.06 -18.13 -3.84
CA ASP A 139 -14.28 -16.69 -3.71
C ASP A 139 -14.74 -16.03 -5.02
N SER A 140 -14.61 -16.73 -6.16
CA SER A 140 -14.93 -16.22 -7.51
C SER A 140 -14.10 -14.99 -7.91
N SER A 141 -12.86 -14.91 -7.44
CA SER A 141 -11.89 -13.88 -7.78
C SER A 141 -10.55 -14.49 -8.16
N THR A 142 -9.69 -13.73 -8.84
CA THR A 142 -8.28 -14.09 -9.07
C THR A 142 -7.40 -12.84 -8.93
N ALA A 143 -6.08 -13.00 -8.87
CA ALA A 143 -5.14 -11.89 -8.81
C ALA A 143 -4.07 -11.94 -9.90
N GLU A 144 -3.70 -10.77 -10.41
CA GLU A 144 -2.58 -10.54 -11.32
C GLU A 144 -1.54 -9.68 -10.60
N HIS A 145 -0.25 -9.99 -10.75
CA HIS A 145 0.85 -9.22 -10.17
C HIS A 145 1.74 -8.62 -11.25
N TYR A 146 1.96 -7.33 -11.17
CA TYR A 146 2.80 -6.56 -12.09
C TYR A 146 3.93 -5.88 -11.32
N VAL A 147 5.16 -5.99 -11.82
CA VAL A 147 6.34 -5.38 -11.20
C VAL A 147 7.12 -4.58 -12.25
N TRP A 148 7.31 -3.29 -11.99
CA TRP A 148 8.22 -2.41 -12.75
C TRP A 148 9.50 -2.24 -11.94
N LYS A 149 10.61 -2.75 -12.48
CA LYS A 149 11.90 -2.86 -11.79
C LYS A 149 12.86 -1.73 -12.16
N ASN A 150 14.04 -1.76 -11.55
CA ASN A 150 15.20 -0.94 -11.92
C ASN A 150 14.95 0.57 -11.84
N GLY A 151 14.12 1.01 -10.88
CA GLY A 151 14.05 2.43 -10.53
C GLY A 151 15.36 2.92 -9.91
N ILE A 152 15.48 4.24 -9.77
CA ILE A 152 16.60 4.87 -9.06
C ILE A 152 16.73 4.22 -7.66
N ASP A 153 17.96 3.97 -7.23
CA ASP A 153 18.28 3.31 -5.96
C ASP A 153 17.63 1.91 -5.77
N GLY A 154 17.29 1.25 -6.89
CA GLY A 154 16.72 -0.09 -6.90
C GLY A 154 15.26 -0.15 -6.46
N VAL A 155 14.56 0.99 -6.38
CA VAL A 155 13.13 1.00 -6.05
C VAL A 155 12.31 0.32 -7.14
N GLU A 156 11.20 -0.29 -6.72
CA GLU A 156 10.26 -0.95 -7.61
C GLU A 156 8.86 -0.35 -7.42
N VAL A 157 8.06 -0.39 -8.49
CA VAL A 157 6.61 -0.18 -8.42
C VAL A 157 5.94 -1.52 -8.66
N GLU A 158 4.99 -1.86 -7.81
CA GLU A 158 4.25 -3.11 -7.86
C GLU A 158 2.75 -2.88 -7.84
N HIS A 159 2.02 -3.76 -8.52
CA HIS A 159 0.56 -3.73 -8.54
C HIS A 159 -0.02 -5.14 -8.45
N PHE A 160 -0.81 -5.40 -7.40
CA PHE A 160 -1.76 -6.49 -7.39
C PHE A 160 -3.11 -5.99 -7.91
N LYS A 161 -3.44 -6.44 -9.13
CA LYS A 161 -4.72 -6.21 -9.76
C LYS A 161 -5.64 -7.37 -9.44
N ILE A 162 -6.64 -7.12 -8.60
CA ILE A 162 -7.56 -8.16 -8.13
C ILE A 162 -8.76 -8.24 -9.07
N ILE A 163 -8.81 -9.29 -9.88
CA ILE A 163 -9.85 -9.53 -10.87
C ILE A 163 -11.14 -9.95 -10.16
N ASP A 164 -12.25 -9.31 -10.53
CA ASP A 164 -13.56 -9.43 -9.88
C ASP A 164 -13.59 -9.06 -8.38
N GLY A 165 -12.45 -8.65 -7.80
CA GLY A 165 -12.36 -8.17 -6.42
C GLY A 165 -13.00 -6.80 -6.23
N GLY A 166 -13.67 -6.62 -5.09
CA GLY A 166 -14.34 -5.38 -4.68
C GLY A 166 -13.50 -4.49 -3.75
N HIS A 167 -14.19 -3.62 -3.01
CA HIS A 167 -13.64 -2.65 -2.07
C HIS A 167 -13.23 -3.28 -0.72
N THR A 168 -12.22 -4.14 -0.77
CA THR A 168 -11.85 -5.03 0.35
C THR A 168 -10.34 -5.07 0.56
N TRP A 169 -9.91 -5.66 1.68
CA TRP A 169 -8.51 -6.00 1.92
C TRP A 169 -8.32 -7.51 1.61
N PRO A 170 -7.59 -7.87 0.54
CA PRO A 170 -7.40 -9.28 0.18
C PRO A 170 -6.84 -10.12 1.33
N GLY A 171 -7.41 -11.32 1.52
CA GLY A 171 -7.08 -12.22 2.62
C GLY A 171 -7.75 -11.89 3.96
N SER A 172 -8.72 -10.97 3.99
CA SER A 172 -9.46 -10.58 5.20
C SER A 172 -10.97 -10.63 5.01
N ASN A 173 -11.72 -10.83 6.10
CA ASN A 173 -13.19 -10.90 6.04
C ASN A 173 -13.80 -9.50 5.91
N PHE A 174 -14.47 -9.22 4.79
CA PHE A 174 -15.25 -7.99 4.57
C PHE A 174 -16.74 -8.30 4.33
N PRO A 175 -17.65 -7.36 4.63
CA PRO A 175 -19.06 -7.52 4.28
C PRO A 175 -19.25 -7.65 2.77
N ASN A 176 -20.16 -8.52 2.33
CA ASN A 176 -20.47 -8.69 0.89
C ASN A 176 -20.93 -7.40 0.20
N SER A 177 -21.42 -6.40 0.95
CA SER A 177 -21.76 -5.08 0.42
C SER A 177 -20.56 -4.34 -0.18
N ASN A 178 -19.33 -4.73 0.18
CA ASN A 178 -18.09 -4.19 -0.36
C ASN A 178 -17.66 -4.91 -1.65
N GLY A 179 -18.40 -5.93 -2.09
CA GLY A 179 -18.03 -6.80 -3.21
C GLY A 179 -17.24 -8.03 -2.76
N ILE A 180 -16.64 -8.72 -3.73
CA ILE A 180 -15.91 -9.97 -3.50
C ILE A 180 -14.56 -9.66 -2.83
N THR A 181 -14.22 -10.39 -1.78
CA THR A 181 -12.86 -10.39 -1.22
C THR A 181 -12.09 -11.54 -1.84
N ASN A 182 -10.94 -11.26 -2.45
CA ASN A 182 -10.01 -12.28 -2.92
C ASN A 182 -9.22 -12.87 -1.74
N TYR A 183 -9.02 -14.19 -1.74
CA TYR A 183 -8.25 -14.92 -0.73
C TYR A 183 -7.04 -15.65 -1.32
N ASP A 184 -6.61 -15.31 -2.54
CA ASP A 184 -5.41 -15.87 -3.15
C ASP A 184 -4.12 -15.26 -2.61
N ILE A 185 -4.21 -14.03 -2.10
CA ILE A 185 -3.10 -13.33 -1.43
C ILE A 185 -3.53 -12.86 -0.03
N ASN A 186 -2.55 -12.76 0.87
CA ASN A 186 -2.69 -12.03 2.11
C ASN A 186 -2.05 -10.65 1.94
N ALA A 187 -2.87 -9.62 1.74
CA ALA A 187 -2.36 -8.28 1.46
C ALA A 187 -1.43 -7.75 2.55
N SER A 188 -1.69 -8.05 3.84
CA SER A 188 -0.81 -7.62 4.93
C SER A 188 0.59 -8.24 4.86
N VAL A 189 0.68 -9.50 4.44
CA VAL A 189 1.96 -10.20 4.26
C VAL A 189 2.70 -9.66 3.03
N GLU A 190 2.00 -9.48 1.91
CA GLU A 190 2.59 -8.90 0.70
C GLU A 190 3.14 -7.49 0.96
N ILE A 191 2.37 -6.67 1.67
CA ILE A 191 2.78 -5.31 2.06
C ILE A 191 4.03 -5.33 2.92
N TRP A 192 4.09 -6.20 3.93
CA TRP A 192 5.29 -6.28 4.77
C TRP A 192 6.50 -6.81 3.99
N ASN A 193 6.32 -7.84 3.17
CA ASN A 193 7.38 -8.38 2.32
C ASN A 193 7.93 -7.30 1.40
N PHE A 194 7.06 -6.47 0.81
CA PHE A 194 7.44 -5.32 0.01
C PHE A 194 8.23 -4.29 0.84
N PHE A 195 7.67 -3.78 1.94
CA PHE A 195 8.30 -2.75 2.78
C PHE A 195 9.65 -3.19 3.34
N SER A 196 9.78 -4.45 3.74
CA SER A 196 10.99 -4.97 4.37
C SER A 196 12.25 -4.86 3.51
N ARG A 197 12.10 -4.58 2.21
CA ARG A 197 13.19 -4.42 1.24
C ARG A 197 13.73 -2.99 1.15
N TYR A 198 13.08 -2.01 1.76
CA TYR A 198 13.40 -0.61 1.49
C TYR A 198 13.64 0.21 2.75
N ASP A 199 14.49 1.21 2.62
CA ASP A 199 14.58 2.38 3.52
C ASP A 199 14.39 3.67 2.68
N ILE A 200 14.51 4.83 3.30
CA ILE A 200 14.32 6.14 2.67
C ILE A 200 15.28 6.40 1.49
N ASN A 201 16.38 5.65 1.41
CA ASN A 201 17.40 5.73 0.36
C ASN A 201 17.26 4.59 -0.68
N GLY A 202 16.17 3.81 -0.66
CA GLY A 202 15.91 2.76 -1.64
C GLY A 202 16.15 1.34 -1.13
N LEU A 203 16.62 0.45 -2.02
CA LEU A 203 16.73 -0.99 -1.74
C LEU A 203 17.85 -1.29 -0.72
N ILE A 204 17.53 -2.01 0.35
CA ILE A 204 18.50 -2.37 1.40
C ILE A 204 19.14 -3.75 1.16
N ASN A 205 20.40 -3.91 1.56
CA ASN A 205 21.17 -5.15 1.39
C ASN A 205 20.70 -6.34 2.26
N SER A 206 19.71 -6.17 3.13
CA SER A 206 19.21 -7.21 4.03
C SER A 206 17.70 -7.04 4.27
N SER A 207 16.89 -7.72 3.45
CA SER A 207 15.44 -7.73 3.61
C SER A 207 14.99 -8.83 4.59
N THR A 208 13.94 -8.55 5.37
CA THR A 208 13.31 -9.50 6.31
C THR A 208 11.94 -9.91 5.79
N GLY A 209 11.87 -10.98 4.99
CA GLY A 209 10.60 -11.51 4.47
C GLY A 209 9.85 -12.38 5.48
N ILE A 210 8.52 -12.36 5.42
CA ILE A 210 7.62 -13.33 6.04
C ILE A 210 7.30 -14.40 4.99
N VAL A 211 7.58 -15.65 5.32
CA VAL A 211 7.08 -16.81 4.57
C VAL A 211 5.86 -17.34 5.31
N GLU A 212 4.67 -17.26 4.71
CA GLU A 212 3.50 -17.98 5.23
C GLU A 212 3.75 -19.49 5.11
N ASN A 213 4.21 -20.11 6.19
CA ASN A 213 4.16 -21.55 6.32
C ASN A 213 2.73 -21.92 6.74
N THR A 214 1.88 -22.32 5.79
CA THR A 214 0.66 -23.07 6.09
C THR A 214 1.04 -24.46 6.61
N ILE A 215 1.46 -24.53 7.87
CA ILE A 215 1.64 -25.80 8.56
C ILE A 215 0.25 -26.27 8.99
N ASP A 216 -0.44 -26.95 8.08
CA ASP A 216 -1.57 -27.78 8.47
C ASP A 216 -1.06 -28.84 9.46
N GLY A 217 -1.52 -28.77 10.71
CA GLY A 217 -1.31 -29.84 11.70
C GLY A 217 -0.25 -29.66 12.79
N ARG A 218 0.28 -28.47 13.11
CA ARG A 218 1.11 -28.31 14.33
C ARG A 218 0.57 -27.26 15.30
N ARG A 219 0.38 -27.69 16.56
CA ARG A 219 0.00 -26.84 17.69
C ARG A 219 1.24 -26.23 18.34
N ILE A 220 1.23 -24.93 18.58
CA ILE A 220 2.23 -24.25 19.41
C ILE A 220 2.20 -24.86 20.82
N LEU A 221 3.33 -25.41 21.26
CA LEU A 221 3.45 -26.00 22.60
C LEU A 221 3.93 -25.00 23.65
N LYS A 222 4.75 -24.02 23.27
CA LYS A 222 5.26 -22.98 24.17
C LYS A 222 5.87 -21.82 23.36
N VAL A 223 5.64 -20.59 23.81
CA VAL A 223 6.40 -19.41 23.40
C VAL A 223 7.41 -19.11 24.51
N ILE A 224 8.67 -18.86 24.14
CA ILE A 224 9.73 -18.45 25.08
C ILE A 224 10.31 -17.15 24.55
N ASP A 225 10.25 -16.11 25.36
CA ASP A 225 10.96 -14.86 25.13
C ASP A 225 12.46 -15.10 25.38
N LEU A 226 13.30 -14.80 24.39
CA LEU A 226 14.75 -14.96 24.48
C LEU A 226 15.46 -13.66 24.83
N LEU A 227 14.72 -12.58 25.09
CA LEU A 227 15.25 -11.30 25.55
C LEU A 227 14.76 -10.90 26.96
N GLY A 228 13.85 -11.68 27.56
CA GLY A 228 13.47 -11.58 28.97
C GLY A 228 11.97 -11.48 29.20
#